data_AF-A0A1F2XNU2-F1
#
_entry.id   AF-A0A1F2XNU2-F1
#
_cell.length_a   1.000
_cell.length_b   1.000
_cell.length_c   1.000
_cell.angle_alpha   90.00
_cell.angle_beta   90.00
_cell.angle_gamma   90.00
#
_symmetry.space_group_name_H-M   'P 1'
#
loop_
_entity.id
_entity.type
_entity.pdbx_description
1 polymer ?
#
loop_
_entity_poly.entity_id
_entity_poly.type
_entity_poly.pdbx_seq_one_letter_code
_entity_poly.pdbx_strand_id
1 'polypeptide(L)'
;MSAPLFEKVAFIGLGLIGSSLARVMMAEGLTQNIVASTRSEKTLQDAKALGLIQQGYSDPVQAVQGADLVVLALPVRATQKVLETIKPYLQEHTIITDVGSTKGNVVDAAKAVYGEALPAGFVPGHPIAGAEHTGVHAGKVDLFANHKVILTPLPTSADWAVEKLIQLWQAAKAEVICMDVAKHDEVLAHTSHLPHLMAFNLVEQLANREDNLDIFRYAAGGFRDFSRIAASDPQMWHDIFFANKKAILNAVDGFENQLATIRKLIEDEDSHALMGLLGHAQAARQHFNHMLAQKPFMENNKVTTQQFTILPGKKSFQGKFSVPGDKSVSHRSIMFGAIAEGTTHVTGFLEGEDALATLQAFRDMGVSIEGPKNGEVTIHGVGVNGLKAPASALYMGNSGTSMRLLSGMLSAQKFDSVMTGDASLSKRPMERIAKPLREMGAQIQTTGERGTPPVSITGNQALQGIHYDLPMASAQVKSGILLAGLWAAGETSVTEPEPTRDHTERMLRAFGYDVKTEGNRI
;
A
#
# COMPACT_ATOMS: atom_id res chain seq x y z
N MET A 1 -1.39 -19.12 -36.41
CA MET A 1 -1.47 -19.41 -34.96
C MET A 1 -0.07 -19.19 -34.40
N SER A 2 0.10 -18.32 -33.41
CA SER A 2 1.38 -18.16 -32.71
C SER A 2 1.75 -19.49 -32.04
N ALA A 3 3.05 -19.78 -31.92
CA ALA A 3 3.52 -20.96 -31.18
C ALA A 3 3.03 -20.89 -29.71
N PRO A 4 2.71 -22.03 -29.08
CA PRO A 4 2.34 -22.05 -27.66
C PRO A 4 3.50 -21.54 -26.79
N LEU A 5 3.18 -20.95 -25.65
CA LEU A 5 4.17 -20.40 -24.71
C LEU A 5 5.05 -21.51 -24.09
N PHE A 6 4.45 -22.69 -23.90
CA PHE A 6 5.10 -23.91 -23.42
C PHE A 6 4.69 -25.10 -24.30
N GLU A 7 5.63 -25.97 -24.66
CA GLU A 7 5.33 -27.20 -25.40
C GLU A 7 4.73 -28.25 -24.47
N LYS A 8 5.32 -28.45 -23.28
CA LYS A 8 4.81 -29.34 -22.23
C LYS A 8 4.85 -28.71 -20.83
N VAL A 9 3.73 -28.77 -20.12
CA VAL A 9 3.60 -28.32 -18.73
C VAL A 9 3.30 -29.50 -17.80
N ALA A 10 4.07 -29.64 -16.73
CA ALA A 10 3.87 -30.63 -15.69
C ALA A 10 3.42 -29.99 -14.37
N PHE A 11 2.24 -30.38 -13.89
CA PHE A 11 1.75 -30.00 -12.57
C PHE A 11 2.10 -31.08 -11.54
N ILE A 12 2.83 -30.73 -10.47
CA ILE A 12 3.02 -31.62 -9.33
C ILE A 12 2.07 -31.18 -8.21
N GLY A 13 0.98 -31.91 -8.07
CA GLY A 13 -0.22 -31.49 -7.35
C GLY A 13 -1.23 -30.80 -8.28
N LEU A 14 -2.51 -31.20 -8.19
CA LEU A 14 -3.57 -30.68 -9.04
C LEU A 14 -4.85 -30.39 -8.23
N GLY A 15 -4.68 -29.59 -7.17
CA GLY A 15 -5.78 -29.06 -6.36
C GLY A 15 -6.45 -27.84 -6.99
N LEU A 16 -7.01 -26.95 -6.15
CA LEU A 16 -7.69 -25.73 -6.58
C LEU A 16 -6.80 -24.88 -7.50
N ILE A 17 -5.60 -24.52 -7.03
CA ILE A 17 -4.71 -23.59 -7.75
C ILE A 17 -4.18 -24.22 -9.03
N GLY A 18 -3.61 -25.43 -8.95
CA GLY A 18 -3.05 -26.13 -10.12
C GLY A 18 -4.10 -26.38 -11.20
N SER A 19 -5.30 -26.85 -10.83
CA SER A 19 -6.38 -27.09 -11.81
C SER A 19 -6.93 -25.79 -12.41
N SER A 20 -6.99 -24.69 -11.64
CA SER A 20 -7.38 -23.38 -12.15
C SER A 20 -6.38 -22.86 -13.17
N LEU A 21 -5.07 -23.00 -12.90
CA LEU A 21 -4.03 -22.58 -13.83
C LEU A 21 -4.01 -23.44 -15.10
N ALA A 22 -4.24 -24.76 -14.98
CA ALA A 22 -4.41 -25.64 -16.13
C ALA A 22 -5.60 -25.20 -17.01
N ARG A 23 -6.73 -24.80 -16.41
CA ARG A 23 -7.88 -24.24 -17.15
C ARG A 23 -7.52 -22.96 -17.90
N VAL A 24 -6.79 -22.04 -17.27
CA VAL A 24 -6.28 -20.82 -17.93
C VAL A 24 -5.42 -21.19 -19.12
N MET A 25 -4.43 -22.07 -18.93
CA MET A 25 -3.50 -22.46 -19.98
C MET A 25 -4.20 -23.06 -21.20
N MET A 26 -5.26 -23.85 -21.00
CA MET A 26 -6.06 -24.37 -22.10
C MET A 26 -6.92 -23.29 -22.77
N ALA A 27 -7.58 -22.45 -21.97
CA ALA A 27 -8.49 -21.41 -22.49
C ALA A 27 -7.75 -20.37 -23.34
N GLU A 28 -6.53 -20.00 -22.92
CA GLU A 28 -5.69 -19.02 -23.60
C GLU A 28 -4.71 -19.65 -24.61
N GLY A 29 -4.77 -20.98 -24.81
CA GLY A 29 -3.93 -21.70 -25.78
C GLY A 29 -2.43 -21.63 -25.47
N LEU A 30 -2.05 -21.51 -24.20
CA LEU A 30 -0.65 -21.36 -23.76
C LEU A 30 0.16 -22.65 -23.90
N THR A 31 -0.51 -23.80 -23.94
CA THR A 31 0.08 -25.11 -24.22
C THR A 31 -0.99 -26.07 -24.73
N GLN A 32 -0.56 -27.13 -25.41
CA GLN A 32 -1.42 -28.24 -25.84
C GLN A 32 -1.15 -29.53 -25.06
N ASN A 33 -0.14 -29.55 -24.19
CA ASN A 33 0.30 -30.74 -23.46
C ASN A 33 0.50 -30.44 -21.97
N ILE A 34 -0.56 -30.65 -21.20
CA ILE A 34 -0.60 -30.59 -19.75
C ILE A 34 -0.61 -32.01 -19.19
N VAL A 35 0.36 -32.31 -18.34
CA VAL A 35 0.40 -33.53 -17.54
C VAL A 35 0.36 -33.19 -16.06
N ALA A 36 -0.09 -34.13 -15.24
CA ALA A 36 -0.09 -33.94 -13.80
C ALA A 36 0.38 -35.18 -13.05
N SER A 37 1.01 -34.96 -11.90
CA SER A 37 1.25 -35.98 -10.89
C SER A 37 0.59 -35.62 -9.57
N THR A 38 -0.13 -36.56 -8.98
CA THR A 38 -0.70 -36.44 -7.63
C THR A 38 -0.82 -37.83 -7.00
N ARG A 39 -0.84 -37.88 -5.67
CA ARG A 39 -1.05 -39.11 -4.89
C ARG A 39 -2.46 -39.72 -5.06
N SER A 40 -3.42 -38.95 -5.54
CA SER A 40 -4.82 -39.35 -5.62
C SER A 40 -5.18 -39.78 -7.05
N GLU A 41 -5.33 -41.09 -7.26
CA GLU A 41 -5.75 -41.65 -8.55
C GLU A 41 -7.10 -41.07 -9.01
N LYS A 42 -8.05 -40.91 -8.07
CA LYS A 42 -9.33 -40.26 -8.35
C LYS A 42 -9.15 -38.85 -8.91
N THR A 43 -8.22 -38.07 -8.38
CA THR A 43 -7.96 -36.70 -8.86
C THR A 43 -7.40 -36.70 -10.28
N LEU A 44 -6.55 -37.67 -10.64
CA LEU A 44 -6.05 -37.82 -12.01
C LEU A 44 -7.16 -38.21 -12.99
N GLN A 45 -8.01 -39.17 -12.59
CA GLN A 45 -9.16 -39.59 -13.39
C GLN A 45 -10.14 -38.44 -13.61
N ASP A 46 -10.49 -37.70 -12.55
CA ASP A 46 -11.36 -36.54 -12.63
C ASP A 46 -10.76 -35.45 -13.53
N ALA A 47 -9.47 -35.15 -13.39
CA ALA A 47 -8.79 -34.16 -14.22
C ALA A 47 -8.77 -34.55 -15.71
N LYS A 48 -8.57 -35.83 -16.01
CA LYS A 48 -8.62 -36.37 -17.38
C LYS A 48 -10.04 -36.31 -17.95
N ALA A 49 -11.05 -36.68 -17.14
CA ALA A 49 -12.46 -36.60 -17.54
C ALA A 49 -12.91 -35.16 -17.81
N LEU A 50 -12.38 -34.19 -17.06
CA LEU A 50 -12.57 -32.75 -17.27
C LEU A 50 -11.76 -32.19 -18.46
N GLY A 51 -10.93 -33.01 -19.11
CA GLY A 51 -10.07 -32.60 -20.22
C GLY A 51 -8.91 -31.68 -19.82
N LEU A 52 -8.58 -31.57 -18.52
CA LEU A 52 -7.53 -30.66 -18.03
C LEU A 52 -6.11 -31.16 -18.32
N ILE A 53 -5.94 -32.48 -18.43
CA ILE A 53 -4.66 -33.14 -18.62
C ILE A 53 -4.78 -34.21 -19.70
N GLN A 54 -3.73 -34.38 -20.51
CA GLN A 54 -3.64 -35.48 -21.48
C GLN A 54 -3.27 -36.79 -20.76
N GLN A 55 -2.37 -36.70 -19.78
CA GLN A 55 -1.92 -37.85 -19.01
C GLN A 55 -1.68 -37.50 -17.53
N GLY A 56 -2.06 -38.44 -16.66
CA GLY A 56 -1.83 -38.39 -15.23
C GLY A 56 -0.83 -39.47 -14.80
N TYR A 57 0.01 -39.16 -13.82
CA TYR A 57 1.05 -40.08 -13.31
C TYR A 57 1.03 -40.14 -11.78
N SER A 58 1.13 -41.34 -11.21
CA SER A 58 1.36 -41.50 -9.77
C SER A 58 2.79 -41.11 -9.37
N ASP A 59 3.74 -41.22 -10.30
CA ASP A 59 5.14 -40.88 -10.11
C ASP A 59 5.46 -39.50 -10.74
N PRO A 60 5.95 -38.51 -9.95
CA PRO A 60 6.31 -37.20 -10.47
C PRO A 60 7.44 -37.24 -11.51
N VAL A 61 8.33 -38.25 -11.49
CA VAL A 61 9.41 -38.39 -12.49
C VAL A 61 8.84 -38.51 -13.90
N GLN A 62 7.79 -39.32 -14.08
CA GLN A 62 7.16 -39.52 -15.38
C GLN A 62 6.51 -38.25 -15.91
N ALA A 63 5.94 -37.42 -15.02
CA ALA A 63 5.31 -36.17 -15.40
C ALA A 63 6.33 -35.15 -15.95
N VAL A 64 7.48 -35.00 -15.29
CA VAL A 64 8.46 -33.93 -15.61
C VAL A 64 9.32 -34.19 -16.84
N GLN A 65 9.40 -35.43 -17.33
CA GLN A 65 10.24 -35.77 -18.48
C GLN A 65 9.90 -34.95 -19.72
N GLY A 66 10.83 -34.13 -20.19
CA GLY A 66 10.63 -33.24 -21.35
C GLY A 66 9.62 -32.10 -21.11
N ALA A 67 9.40 -31.70 -19.86
CA ALA A 67 8.57 -30.53 -19.54
C ALA A 67 9.40 -29.23 -19.63
N ASP A 68 8.83 -28.21 -20.27
CA ASP A 68 9.41 -26.86 -20.30
C ASP A 68 9.05 -26.08 -19.04
N LEU A 69 7.92 -26.42 -18.41
CA LEU A 69 7.43 -25.79 -17.20
C LEU A 69 6.97 -26.86 -16.20
N VAL A 70 7.50 -26.79 -14.99
CA VAL A 70 7.06 -27.57 -13.83
C VAL A 70 6.44 -26.62 -12.81
N VAL A 71 5.17 -26.84 -12.48
CA VAL A 71 4.43 -26.08 -11.46
C VAL A 71 4.25 -26.94 -10.21
N LEU A 72 4.86 -26.54 -9.11
CA LEU A 72 4.73 -27.18 -7.80
C LEU A 72 3.48 -26.64 -7.08
N ALA A 73 2.37 -27.35 -7.21
CA ALA A 73 1.07 -27.02 -6.60
C ALA A 73 0.71 -28.00 -5.47
N LEU A 74 1.65 -28.10 -4.53
CA LEU A 74 1.64 -29.01 -3.39
C LEU A 74 1.90 -28.24 -2.08
N PRO A 75 1.61 -28.82 -0.90
CA PRO A 75 1.96 -28.20 0.38
C PRO A 75 3.45 -27.91 0.45
N VAL A 76 3.83 -26.69 0.86
CA VAL A 76 5.21 -26.19 0.78
C VAL A 76 6.25 -27.06 1.51
N ARG A 77 5.84 -27.88 2.49
CA ARG A 77 6.71 -28.83 3.19
C ARG A 77 7.14 -30.02 2.34
N ALA A 78 6.40 -30.34 1.28
CA ALA A 78 6.73 -31.45 0.38
C ALA A 78 7.64 -31.03 -0.78
N THR A 79 7.95 -29.73 -0.92
CA THR A 79 8.77 -29.18 -2.00
C THR A 79 10.15 -29.84 -2.09
N GLN A 80 10.89 -29.93 -0.98
CA GLN A 80 12.25 -30.47 -0.99
C GLN A 80 12.29 -31.90 -1.55
N LYS A 81 11.47 -32.80 -0.98
CA LYS A 81 11.41 -34.21 -1.39
C LYS A 81 11.05 -34.37 -2.87
N VAL A 82 10.13 -33.55 -3.37
CA VAL A 82 9.76 -33.57 -4.79
C VAL A 82 10.91 -33.09 -5.65
N LEU A 83 11.55 -31.97 -5.31
CA LEU A 83 12.72 -31.46 -6.04
C LEU A 83 13.87 -32.48 -6.08
N GLU A 84 14.18 -33.15 -4.96
CA GLU A 84 15.18 -34.24 -4.91
C GLU A 84 14.86 -35.35 -5.90
N THR A 85 13.57 -35.72 -5.98
CA THR A 85 13.10 -36.81 -6.84
C THR A 85 13.16 -36.44 -8.32
N ILE A 86 12.75 -35.23 -8.69
CA ILE A 86 12.63 -34.82 -10.10
C ILE A 86 13.93 -34.26 -10.68
N LYS A 87 14.84 -33.72 -9.85
CA LYS A 87 16.08 -33.06 -10.28
C LYS A 87 16.84 -33.79 -11.40
N PRO A 88 17.06 -35.12 -11.34
CA PRO A 88 17.84 -35.82 -12.38
C PRO A 88 17.18 -35.86 -13.76
N TYR A 89 15.90 -35.51 -13.85
CA TYR A 89 15.08 -35.67 -15.06
C TYR A 89 14.64 -34.34 -15.67
N LEU A 90 15.07 -33.22 -15.09
CA LEU A 90 14.79 -31.88 -15.59
C LEU A 90 15.86 -31.46 -16.61
N GLN A 91 15.43 -30.71 -17.62
CA GLN A 91 16.33 -30.14 -18.61
C GLN A 91 16.87 -28.80 -18.12
N GLU A 92 18.00 -28.35 -18.67
CA GLU A 92 18.66 -27.11 -18.26
C GLU A 92 17.76 -25.86 -18.45
N HIS A 93 16.89 -25.89 -19.45
CA HIS A 93 15.95 -24.81 -19.77
C HIS A 93 14.55 -25.01 -19.16
N THR A 94 14.34 -26.02 -18.32
CA THR A 94 13.05 -26.23 -17.65
C THR A 94 12.83 -25.11 -16.62
N ILE A 95 11.69 -24.42 -16.73
CA ILE A 95 11.22 -23.48 -15.72
C ILE A 95 10.58 -24.27 -14.57
N ILE A 96 10.94 -23.92 -13.34
CA ILE A 96 10.37 -24.49 -12.13
C ILE A 96 9.78 -23.34 -11.33
N THR A 97 8.48 -23.41 -11.08
CA THR A 97 7.77 -22.43 -10.25
C THR A 97 6.89 -23.14 -9.24
N ASP A 98 6.48 -22.43 -8.20
CA ASP A 98 5.54 -22.93 -7.19
C ASP A 98 4.36 -21.96 -7.04
N VAL A 99 3.39 -22.36 -6.24
CA VAL A 99 2.22 -21.54 -5.90
C VAL A 99 1.98 -21.47 -4.39
N GLY A 100 3.02 -21.73 -3.59
CA GLY A 100 2.94 -21.79 -2.14
C GLY A 100 2.74 -20.41 -1.50
N SER A 101 2.13 -20.37 -0.32
CA SER A 101 1.84 -19.12 0.40
C SER A 101 3.05 -18.51 1.10
N THR A 102 4.18 -19.23 1.15
CA THR A 102 5.45 -18.82 1.76
C THR A 102 6.59 -19.06 0.75
N LYS A 103 7.67 -18.26 0.80
CA LYS A 103 8.73 -18.32 -0.22
C LYS A 103 10.11 -18.65 0.34
N GLY A 104 10.44 -18.22 1.56
CA GLY A 104 11.73 -18.52 2.18
C GLY A 104 11.99 -20.02 2.27
N ASN A 105 11.06 -20.78 2.84
CA ASN A 105 11.18 -22.23 2.96
C ASN A 105 11.19 -22.98 1.62
N VAL A 106 10.56 -22.43 0.57
CA VAL A 106 10.58 -23.01 -0.79
C VAL A 106 11.96 -22.82 -1.41
N VAL A 107 12.57 -21.65 -1.21
CA VAL A 107 13.93 -21.37 -1.65
C VAL A 107 14.95 -22.19 -0.85
N ASP A 108 14.80 -22.30 0.46
CA ASP A 108 15.65 -23.13 1.31
C ASP A 108 15.57 -24.61 0.92
N ALA A 109 14.37 -25.11 0.63
CA ALA A 109 14.16 -26.45 0.09
C ALA A 109 14.88 -26.65 -1.25
N ALA A 110 14.84 -25.67 -2.16
CA ALA A 110 15.57 -25.74 -3.41
C ALA A 110 17.09 -25.70 -3.19
N LYS A 111 17.58 -24.85 -2.27
CA LYS A 111 19.00 -24.78 -1.93
C LYS A 111 19.53 -26.07 -1.31
N ALA A 112 18.72 -26.75 -0.49
CA ALA A 112 19.09 -28.07 0.04
C ALA A 112 19.34 -29.12 -1.07
N VAL A 113 18.69 -28.95 -2.23
CA VAL A 113 18.74 -29.89 -3.35
C VAL A 113 19.77 -29.52 -4.43
N TYR A 114 19.90 -28.23 -4.74
CA TYR A 114 20.75 -27.71 -5.82
C TYR A 114 22.01 -26.99 -5.32
N GLY A 115 22.10 -26.66 -4.03
CA GLY A 115 23.11 -25.77 -3.47
C GLY A 115 22.75 -24.29 -3.69
N GLU A 116 23.72 -23.40 -3.49
CA GLU A 116 23.51 -21.95 -3.69
C GLU A 116 23.32 -21.56 -5.17
N ALA A 117 23.85 -22.36 -6.10
CA ALA A 117 23.68 -22.19 -7.54
C ALA A 117 22.37 -22.84 -8.01
N LEU A 118 21.25 -22.18 -7.72
CA LEU A 118 19.92 -22.64 -8.13
C LEU A 118 19.77 -22.60 -9.66
N PRO A 119 18.92 -23.47 -10.25
CA PRO A 119 18.67 -23.49 -11.70
C PRO A 119 18.22 -22.12 -12.22
N ALA A 120 18.69 -21.75 -13.41
CA ALA A 120 18.32 -20.49 -14.05
C ALA A 120 16.80 -20.34 -14.28
N GLY A 121 16.09 -21.45 -14.48
CA GLY A 121 14.64 -21.51 -14.61
C GLY A 121 13.85 -21.53 -13.30
N PHE A 122 14.50 -21.52 -12.12
CA PHE A 122 13.81 -21.55 -10.84
C PHE A 122 13.29 -20.15 -10.47
N VAL A 123 11.98 -19.98 -10.47
CA VAL A 123 11.31 -18.70 -10.16
C VAL A 123 10.11 -18.98 -9.27
N PRO A 124 10.24 -18.84 -7.94
CA PRO A 124 9.14 -19.07 -7.01
C PRO A 124 7.99 -18.07 -7.22
N GLY A 125 6.77 -18.53 -6.95
CA GLY A 125 5.54 -17.81 -7.22
C GLY A 125 4.50 -17.95 -6.10
N HIS A 126 3.61 -16.98 -6.00
CA HIS A 126 2.48 -17.00 -5.06
C HIS A 126 1.29 -16.26 -5.67
N PRO A 127 0.30 -16.96 -6.23
CA PRO A 127 -0.97 -16.36 -6.60
C PRO A 127 -1.77 -16.03 -5.34
N ILE A 128 -2.08 -14.75 -5.12
CA ILE A 128 -2.92 -14.29 -4.00
C ILE A 128 -4.39 -14.44 -4.39
N ALA A 129 -4.80 -15.68 -4.62
CA ALA A 129 -6.17 -16.04 -4.94
C ALA A 129 -6.49 -17.39 -4.26
N GLY A 130 -7.69 -17.50 -3.74
CA GLY A 130 -8.13 -18.70 -3.03
C GLY A 130 -9.64 -18.78 -2.96
N ALA A 131 -10.12 -19.99 -2.67
CA ALA A 131 -11.53 -20.27 -2.45
C ALA A 131 -11.68 -21.19 -1.24
N GLU A 132 -12.84 -21.14 -0.61
CA GLU A 132 -13.17 -21.98 0.56
C GLU A 132 -13.30 -23.48 0.19
N HIS A 133 -13.44 -23.78 -1.11
CA HIS A 133 -13.51 -25.14 -1.64
C HIS A 133 -12.17 -25.60 -2.22
N THR A 134 -11.83 -26.87 -1.99
CA THR A 134 -10.56 -27.47 -2.39
C THR A 134 -10.75 -28.55 -3.47
N GLY A 135 -9.65 -28.96 -4.11
CA GLY A 135 -9.64 -30.03 -5.11
C GLY A 135 -9.86 -29.57 -6.56
N VAL A 136 -9.79 -30.52 -7.49
CA VAL A 136 -9.81 -30.28 -8.95
C VAL A 136 -11.14 -29.71 -9.47
N HIS A 137 -12.26 -30.13 -8.88
CA HIS A 137 -13.61 -29.65 -9.24
C HIS A 137 -13.86 -28.21 -8.79
N ALA A 138 -13.15 -27.74 -7.77
CA ALA A 138 -13.23 -26.36 -7.30
C ALA A 138 -12.47 -25.38 -8.20
N GLY A 139 -11.63 -25.88 -9.12
CA GLY A 139 -10.83 -25.05 -10.01
C GLY A 139 -11.67 -24.21 -10.97
N LYS A 140 -11.29 -22.94 -11.15
CA LYS A 140 -11.99 -21.98 -12.01
C LYS A 140 -11.01 -21.30 -12.96
N VAL A 141 -11.43 -21.05 -14.19
CA VAL A 141 -10.60 -20.37 -15.20
C VAL A 141 -10.34 -18.91 -14.85
N ASP A 142 -11.25 -18.26 -14.13
CA ASP A 142 -11.19 -16.86 -13.73
C ASP A 142 -10.70 -16.67 -12.29
N LEU A 143 -10.19 -17.71 -11.62
CA LEU A 143 -9.77 -17.66 -10.21
C LEU A 143 -8.76 -16.54 -9.95
N PHE A 144 -7.84 -16.30 -10.88
CA PHE A 144 -6.76 -15.34 -10.74
C PHE A 144 -7.07 -13.97 -11.34
N ALA A 145 -8.21 -13.82 -12.01
CA ALA A 145 -8.56 -12.58 -12.68
C ALA A 145 -8.70 -11.45 -11.67
N ASN A 146 -8.05 -10.31 -11.94
CA ASN A 146 -8.00 -9.13 -11.04
C ASN A 146 -7.40 -9.40 -9.65
N HIS A 147 -6.71 -10.52 -9.47
CA HIS A 147 -5.93 -10.81 -8.26
C HIS A 147 -4.44 -10.57 -8.53
N LYS A 148 -3.69 -10.34 -7.45
CA LYS A 148 -2.24 -10.18 -7.53
C LYS A 148 -1.55 -11.53 -7.56
N VAL A 149 -0.51 -11.68 -8.37
CA VAL A 149 0.43 -12.79 -8.31
C VAL A 149 1.80 -12.23 -8.00
N ILE A 150 2.43 -12.74 -6.94
CA ILE A 150 3.79 -12.36 -6.60
C ILE A 150 4.75 -13.37 -7.22
N LEU A 151 5.69 -12.91 -8.02
CA LEU A 151 6.89 -13.65 -8.36
C LEU A 151 8.04 -13.18 -7.47
N THR A 152 8.90 -14.10 -7.05
CA THR A 152 10.12 -13.75 -6.31
C THR A 152 11.37 -14.20 -7.07
N PRO A 153 11.73 -13.52 -8.18
CA PRO A 153 12.96 -13.81 -8.91
C PRO A 153 14.17 -13.78 -7.97
N LEU A 154 15.09 -14.72 -8.18
CA LEU A 154 16.34 -14.80 -7.43
C LEU A 154 17.48 -14.24 -8.28
N PRO A 155 18.65 -13.91 -7.70
CA PRO A 155 19.83 -13.51 -8.47
C PRO A 155 20.26 -14.54 -9.53
N THR A 156 19.92 -15.81 -9.34
CA THR A 156 20.17 -16.90 -10.28
C THR A 156 19.08 -17.05 -11.34
N SER A 157 17.88 -16.49 -11.13
CA SER A 157 16.76 -16.59 -12.06
C SER A 157 17.07 -15.82 -13.33
N ALA A 158 16.95 -16.47 -14.49
CA ALA A 158 17.18 -15.81 -15.76
C ALA A 158 15.94 -15.03 -16.23
N ASP A 159 16.17 -13.89 -16.87
CA ASP A 159 15.12 -12.97 -17.33
C ASP A 159 14.09 -13.68 -18.23
N TRP A 160 14.53 -14.58 -19.11
CA TRP A 160 13.65 -15.32 -20.00
C TRP A 160 12.62 -16.19 -19.25
N ALA A 161 12.99 -16.73 -18.09
CA ALA A 161 12.10 -17.56 -17.28
C ALA A 161 11.06 -16.69 -16.57
N VAL A 162 11.52 -15.57 -16.01
CA VAL A 162 10.66 -14.58 -15.35
C VAL A 162 9.65 -13.99 -16.33
N GLU A 163 10.09 -13.60 -17.53
CA GLU A 163 9.23 -13.05 -18.58
C GLU A 163 8.15 -14.04 -19.02
N LYS A 164 8.49 -15.32 -19.23
CA LYS A 164 7.50 -16.36 -19.56
C LYS A 164 6.46 -16.54 -18.46
N LEU A 165 6.86 -16.48 -17.19
CA LEU A 165 5.92 -16.57 -16.07
C LEU A 165 5.05 -15.30 -15.94
N ILE A 166 5.61 -14.12 -16.20
CA ILE A 166 4.81 -12.88 -16.27
C ILE A 166 3.74 -13.01 -17.35
N GLN A 167 4.09 -13.48 -18.56
CA GLN A 167 3.14 -13.70 -19.65
C GLN A 167 2.06 -14.73 -19.28
N LEU A 168 2.44 -15.82 -18.63
CA LEU A 168 1.52 -16.83 -18.12
C LEU A 168 0.47 -16.23 -17.17
N TRP A 169 0.91 -15.47 -16.17
CA TRP A 169 0.00 -14.90 -15.17
C TRP A 169 -0.80 -13.71 -15.72
N GLN A 170 -0.27 -12.95 -16.67
CA GLN A 170 -1.03 -11.93 -17.39
C GLN A 170 -2.13 -12.52 -18.26
N ALA A 171 -1.89 -13.67 -18.90
CA ALA A 171 -2.93 -14.42 -19.62
C ALA A 171 -4.03 -14.91 -18.66
N ALA A 172 -3.69 -15.20 -17.40
CA ALA A 172 -4.66 -15.45 -16.33
C ALA A 172 -5.43 -14.19 -15.85
N LYS A 173 -5.20 -13.03 -16.47
CA LYS A 173 -5.72 -11.71 -16.09
C LYS A 173 -5.34 -11.29 -14.66
N ALA A 174 -4.21 -11.80 -14.17
CA ALA A 174 -3.65 -11.42 -12.89
C ALA A 174 -2.72 -10.21 -13.01
N GLU A 175 -2.64 -9.42 -11.95
CA GLU A 175 -1.64 -8.37 -11.80
C GLU A 175 -0.35 -8.98 -11.24
N VAL A 176 0.69 -9.05 -12.06
CA VAL A 176 1.98 -9.64 -11.64
C VAL A 176 2.85 -8.58 -10.99
N ILE A 177 3.35 -8.89 -9.80
CA ILE A 177 4.31 -8.06 -9.08
C ILE A 177 5.54 -8.89 -8.72
N CYS A 178 6.72 -8.27 -8.78
CA CYS A 178 7.98 -8.88 -8.39
C CYS A 178 8.47 -8.27 -7.08
N MET A 179 8.95 -9.10 -6.15
CA MET A 179 9.60 -8.65 -4.92
C MET A 179 10.57 -9.70 -4.38
N ASP A 180 11.45 -9.29 -3.46
CA ASP A 180 12.37 -10.21 -2.80
C ASP A 180 11.65 -11.20 -1.90
N VAL A 181 12.24 -12.40 -1.74
CA VAL A 181 11.72 -13.49 -0.91
C VAL A 181 11.48 -13.05 0.54
N ALA A 182 12.45 -12.36 1.15
CA ALA A 182 12.33 -11.88 2.52
C ALA A 182 11.20 -10.85 2.65
N LYS A 183 11.04 -9.99 1.64
CA LYS A 183 9.98 -8.98 1.63
C LYS A 183 8.59 -9.60 1.48
N HIS A 184 8.47 -10.60 0.60
CA HIS A 184 7.25 -11.39 0.45
C HIS A 184 6.83 -11.96 1.81
N ASP A 185 7.70 -12.73 2.46
CA ASP A 185 7.35 -13.42 3.70
C ASP A 185 7.01 -12.44 4.84
N GLU A 186 7.70 -11.30 4.93
CA GLU A 186 7.37 -10.22 5.86
C GLU A 186 5.99 -9.60 5.60
N VAL A 187 5.71 -9.23 4.35
CA VAL A 187 4.43 -8.59 3.97
C VAL A 187 3.26 -9.53 4.19
N LEU A 188 3.39 -10.80 3.79
CA LEU A 188 2.33 -11.79 3.94
C LEU A 188 2.13 -12.20 5.40
N ALA A 189 3.17 -12.14 6.24
CA ALA A 189 3.01 -12.31 7.69
C ALA A 189 2.03 -11.30 8.29
N HIS A 190 2.16 -10.01 7.92
CA HIS A 190 1.31 -8.95 8.47
C HIS A 190 -0.07 -8.87 7.79
N THR A 191 -0.13 -9.10 6.49
CA THR A 191 -1.35 -8.85 5.69
C THR A 191 -2.24 -10.08 5.51
N SER A 192 -1.73 -11.28 5.79
CA SER A 192 -2.47 -12.54 5.63
C SER A 192 -2.34 -13.48 6.84
N HIS A 193 -1.12 -13.83 7.26
CA HIS A 193 -0.93 -14.87 8.26
C HIS A 193 -1.37 -14.46 9.66
N LEU A 194 -0.98 -13.27 10.12
CA LEU A 194 -1.40 -12.73 11.41
C LEU A 194 -2.93 -12.56 11.49
N PRO A 195 -3.63 -11.98 10.48
CA PRO A 195 -5.09 -11.98 10.46
C PRO A 195 -5.73 -13.36 10.64
N HIS A 196 -5.22 -14.40 9.98
CA HIS A 196 -5.75 -15.76 10.14
C HIS A 196 -5.46 -16.30 11.55
N LEU A 197 -4.25 -16.10 12.07
CA LEU A 197 -3.89 -16.49 13.43
C LEU A 197 -4.82 -15.84 14.46
N MET A 198 -5.09 -14.55 14.31
CA MET A 198 -6.01 -13.80 15.18
C MET A 198 -7.45 -14.29 15.06
N ALA A 199 -7.92 -14.63 13.85
CA ALA A 199 -9.25 -15.18 13.64
C ALA A 199 -9.40 -16.56 14.31
N PHE A 200 -8.44 -17.46 14.13
CA PHE A 200 -8.42 -18.76 14.81
C PHE A 200 -8.39 -18.59 16.34
N ASN A 201 -7.50 -17.73 16.84
CA ASN A 201 -7.37 -17.48 18.28
C ASN A 201 -8.67 -16.93 18.90
N LEU A 202 -9.33 -15.98 18.24
CA LEU A 202 -10.58 -15.41 18.75
C LEU A 202 -11.70 -16.46 18.79
N VAL A 203 -11.83 -17.29 17.76
CA VAL A 203 -12.84 -18.36 17.72
C VAL A 203 -12.55 -19.40 18.82
N GLU A 204 -11.29 -19.80 18.98
CA GLU A 204 -10.86 -20.75 20.01
C GLU A 204 -11.11 -20.21 21.42
N GLN A 205 -10.82 -18.92 21.65
CA GLN A 205 -11.07 -18.27 22.94
C GLN A 205 -12.55 -18.32 23.32
N LEU A 206 -13.46 -18.07 22.38
CA LEU A 206 -14.90 -18.11 22.64
C LEU A 206 -15.45 -19.53 22.76
N ALA A 207 -14.92 -20.48 21.99
CA ALA A 207 -15.33 -21.88 22.03
C ALA A 207 -15.06 -22.52 23.41
N ASN A 208 -13.97 -22.12 24.06
CA ASN A 208 -13.54 -22.65 25.36
C ASN A 208 -14.21 -21.99 26.59
N ARG A 209 -15.22 -21.13 26.39
CA ARG A 209 -15.99 -20.55 27.50
C ARG A 209 -17.17 -21.44 27.88
N GLU A 210 -17.54 -21.40 29.16
CA GLU A 210 -18.72 -22.14 29.68
C GLU A 210 -20.05 -21.64 29.08
N ASP A 211 -20.12 -20.37 28.67
CA ASP A 211 -21.29 -19.69 28.09
C ASP A 211 -21.26 -19.61 26.55
N ASN A 212 -20.47 -20.47 25.88
CA ASN A 212 -20.18 -20.36 24.44
C ASN A 212 -21.44 -20.31 23.56
N LEU A 213 -22.47 -21.13 23.83
CA LEU A 213 -23.69 -21.22 23.04
C LEU A 213 -24.47 -19.90 23.03
N ASP A 214 -24.48 -19.19 24.16
CA ASP A 214 -25.15 -17.90 24.26
C ASP A 214 -24.31 -16.79 23.60
N ILE A 215 -22.98 -16.81 23.74
CA ILE A 215 -22.12 -15.85 23.05
C ILE A 215 -22.25 -15.97 21.53
N PHE A 216 -22.23 -17.18 20.98
CA PHE A 216 -22.39 -17.39 19.54
C PHE A 216 -23.78 -16.99 19.03
N ARG A 217 -24.84 -17.06 19.87
CA ARG A 217 -26.18 -16.54 19.51
C ARG A 217 -26.20 -15.02 19.35
N TYR A 218 -25.37 -14.28 20.09
CA TYR A 218 -25.27 -12.83 20.02
C TYR A 218 -24.16 -12.34 19.06
N ALA A 219 -23.39 -13.25 18.48
CA ALA A 219 -22.37 -12.90 17.51
C ALA A 219 -22.98 -12.25 16.26
N ALA A 220 -22.87 -10.92 16.17
CA ALA A 220 -23.41 -10.13 15.06
C ALA A 220 -22.44 -10.09 13.86
N GLY A 221 -22.81 -9.32 12.82
CA GLY A 221 -22.12 -9.27 11.52
C GLY A 221 -20.59 -9.07 11.60
N GLY A 222 -20.11 -8.20 12.49
CA GLY A 222 -18.67 -7.93 12.64
C GLY A 222 -17.85 -9.14 13.08
N PHE A 223 -18.38 -9.96 14.01
CA PHE A 223 -17.73 -11.20 14.42
C PHE A 223 -17.69 -12.19 13.25
N ARG A 224 -18.84 -12.40 12.58
CA ARG A 224 -18.95 -13.32 11.45
C ARG A 224 -17.98 -12.97 10.33
N ASP A 225 -17.82 -11.70 10.01
CA ASP A 225 -16.94 -11.25 8.93
C ASP A 225 -15.45 -11.43 9.29
N PHE A 226 -15.09 -11.16 10.55
CA PHE A 226 -13.72 -11.38 11.06
C PHE A 226 -13.38 -12.87 11.17
N SER A 227 -14.30 -13.68 11.70
CA SER A 227 -14.10 -15.11 11.93
C SER A 227 -14.26 -15.96 10.66
N ARG A 228 -14.76 -15.40 9.55
CA ARG A 228 -14.96 -16.12 8.29
C ARG A 228 -13.71 -16.87 7.84
N ILE A 229 -12.55 -16.25 7.98
CA ILE A 229 -11.27 -16.83 7.54
C ILE A 229 -10.76 -17.97 8.44
N ALA A 230 -11.27 -18.10 9.67
CA ALA A 230 -11.00 -19.23 10.55
C ALA A 230 -11.70 -20.53 10.09
N ALA A 231 -12.61 -20.46 9.10
CA ALA A 231 -13.18 -21.66 8.46
C ALA A 231 -12.23 -22.33 7.45
N SER A 232 -11.05 -21.74 7.21
CA SER A 232 -10.04 -22.29 6.32
C SER A 232 -9.42 -23.59 6.84
N ASP A 233 -8.77 -24.36 5.95
CA ASP A 233 -8.15 -25.64 6.28
C ASP A 233 -7.05 -25.52 7.38
N PRO A 234 -7.20 -26.19 8.55
CA PRO A 234 -6.24 -26.09 9.65
C PRO A 234 -4.84 -26.63 9.32
N GLN A 235 -4.75 -27.68 8.49
CA GLN A 235 -3.47 -28.29 8.14
C GLN A 235 -2.62 -27.34 7.28
N MET A 236 -3.25 -26.66 6.33
CA MET A 236 -2.62 -25.63 5.50
C MET A 236 -2.08 -24.49 6.36
N TRP A 237 -2.88 -23.96 7.30
CA TRP A 237 -2.46 -22.87 8.17
C TRP A 237 -1.38 -23.26 9.16
N HIS A 238 -1.45 -24.47 9.72
CA HIS A 238 -0.34 -25.05 10.47
C HIS A 238 0.95 -25.04 9.65
N ASP A 239 0.92 -25.51 8.40
CA ASP A 239 2.10 -25.56 7.57
C ASP A 239 2.66 -24.16 7.25
N ILE A 240 1.79 -23.19 6.98
CA ILE A 240 2.14 -21.78 6.71
C ILE A 240 2.80 -21.13 7.94
N PHE A 241 2.24 -21.28 9.14
CA PHE A 241 2.80 -20.66 10.35
C PHE A 241 4.21 -21.15 10.66
N PHE A 242 4.47 -22.44 10.50
CA PHE A 242 5.81 -22.98 10.69
C PHE A 242 6.75 -22.63 9.53
N ALA A 243 6.26 -22.62 8.29
CA ALA A 243 7.06 -22.26 7.12
C ALA A 243 7.53 -20.80 7.14
N ASN A 244 6.72 -19.89 7.71
CA ASN A 244 7.05 -18.48 7.86
C ASN A 244 7.27 -18.07 9.34
N LYS A 245 7.80 -18.98 10.16
CA LYS A 245 7.92 -18.84 11.62
C LYS A 245 8.54 -17.51 12.06
N LYS A 246 9.64 -17.10 11.43
CA LYS A 246 10.35 -15.87 11.83
C LYS A 246 9.49 -14.63 11.61
N ALA A 247 8.89 -14.47 10.43
CA ALA A 247 8.12 -13.28 10.13
C ALA A 247 6.78 -13.24 10.87
N ILE A 248 6.11 -14.39 11.07
CA ILE A 248 4.86 -14.43 11.83
C ILE A 248 5.09 -14.10 13.31
N LEU A 249 6.18 -14.58 13.93
CA LEU A 249 6.48 -14.23 15.32
C LEU A 249 6.75 -12.72 15.47
N ASN A 250 7.53 -12.12 14.57
CA ASN A 250 7.73 -10.67 14.57
C ASN A 250 6.40 -9.89 14.41
N ALA A 251 5.50 -10.38 13.57
CA ALA A 251 4.18 -9.76 13.39
C ALA A 251 3.30 -9.91 14.65
N VAL A 252 3.38 -11.05 15.35
CA VAL A 252 2.71 -11.27 16.65
C VAL A 252 3.26 -10.31 17.70
N ASP A 253 4.58 -10.18 17.83
CA ASP A 253 5.19 -9.24 18.79
C ASP A 253 4.72 -7.79 18.56
N GLY A 254 4.65 -7.37 17.29
CA GLY A 254 4.11 -6.06 16.92
C GLY A 254 2.64 -5.88 17.31
N PHE A 255 1.82 -6.91 17.13
CA PHE A 255 0.42 -6.91 17.54
C PHE A 255 0.26 -6.87 19.06
N GLU A 256 1.03 -7.67 19.81
CA GLU A 256 0.99 -7.69 21.27
C GLU A 256 1.32 -6.32 21.87
N ASN A 257 2.33 -5.64 21.33
CA ASN A 257 2.69 -4.28 21.74
C ASN A 257 1.55 -3.27 21.49
N GLN A 258 0.90 -3.36 20.32
CA GLN A 258 -0.23 -2.49 20.00
C GLN A 258 -1.44 -2.77 20.91
N LEU A 259 -1.72 -4.05 21.18
CA LEU A 259 -2.80 -4.47 22.07
C LEU A 259 -2.54 -4.01 23.51
N ALA A 260 -1.30 -4.14 23.99
CA ALA A 260 -0.89 -3.63 25.31
C ALA A 260 -1.06 -2.11 25.41
N THR A 261 -0.76 -1.37 24.33
CA THR A 261 -0.99 0.09 24.27
C THR A 261 -2.47 0.42 24.40
N ILE A 262 -3.35 -0.23 23.62
CA ILE A 262 -4.80 -0.01 23.68
C ILE A 262 -5.34 -0.36 25.07
N ARG A 263 -4.90 -1.50 25.63
CA ARG A 263 -5.28 -1.92 26.98
C ARG A 263 -4.95 -0.85 28.02
N LYS A 264 -3.72 -0.34 27.99
CA LYS A 264 -3.28 0.70 28.93
C LYS A 264 -4.10 1.98 28.79
N LEU A 265 -4.38 2.43 27.57
CA LEU A 265 -5.23 3.62 27.34
C LEU A 265 -6.65 3.45 27.92
N ILE A 266 -7.19 2.23 27.89
CA ILE A 266 -8.49 1.91 28.50
C ILE A 266 -8.39 1.89 30.02
N GLU A 267 -7.36 1.23 30.57
CA GLU A 267 -7.11 1.16 32.03
C GLU A 267 -6.88 2.56 32.65
N ASP A 268 -6.20 3.45 31.91
CA ASP A 268 -5.91 4.82 32.32
C ASP A 268 -7.08 5.80 32.04
N GLU A 269 -8.17 5.33 31.43
CA GLU A 269 -9.32 6.14 30.98
C GLU A 269 -8.91 7.35 30.07
N ASP A 270 -7.83 7.23 29.31
CA ASP A 270 -7.32 8.30 28.43
C ASP A 270 -8.14 8.38 27.12
N SER A 271 -9.29 9.05 27.23
CA SER A 271 -10.22 9.23 26.12
C SER A 271 -9.60 9.93 24.90
N HIS A 272 -8.67 10.87 25.11
CA HIS A 272 -8.11 11.66 24.01
C HIS A 272 -7.15 10.80 23.17
N ALA A 273 -6.21 10.11 23.81
CA ALA A 273 -5.26 9.25 23.13
C ALA A 273 -5.96 8.05 22.47
N LEU A 274 -6.96 7.46 23.13
CA LEU A 274 -7.75 6.37 22.55
C LEU A 274 -8.50 6.82 21.29
N MET A 275 -9.14 7.99 21.31
CA MET A 275 -9.83 8.53 20.14
C MET A 275 -8.87 8.80 18.98
N GLY A 276 -7.69 9.34 19.26
CA GLY A 276 -6.63 9.54 18.26
C GLY A 276 -6.19 8.22 17.60
N LEU A 277 -5.93 7.18 18.42
CA LEU A 277 -5.54 5.85 17.92
C LEU A 277 -6.62 5.24 17.03
N LEU A 278 -7.89 5.25 17.47
CA LEU A 278 -9.01 4.73 16.69
C LEU A 278 -9.24 5.52 15.40
N GLY A 279 -9.11 6.85 15.45
CA GLY A 279 -9.20 7.73 14.30
C GLY A 279 -8.11 7.46 13.27
N HIS A 280 -6.87 7.22 13.71
CA HIS A 280 -5.77 6.83 12.82
C HIS A 280 -6.04 5.49 12.13
N ALA A 281 -6.50 4.48 12.88
CA ALA A 281 -6.85 3.18 12.32
C ALA A 281 -7.98 3.29 11.28
N GLN A 282 -9.01 4.10 11.56
CA GLN A 282 -10.10 4.37 10.63
C GLN A 282 -9.59 5.05 9.35
N ALA A 283 -8.77 6.09 9.48
CA ALA A 283 -8.21 6.83 8.35
C ALA A 283 -7.32 5.95 7.47
N ALA A 284 -6.45 5.13 8.08
CA ALA A 284 -5.62 4.15 7.38
C ALA A 284 -6.46 3.16 6.58
N ARG A 285 -7.57 2.66 7.15
CA ARG A 285 -8.51 1.77 6.45
C ARG A 285 -9.20 2.45 5.27
N GLN A 286 -9.66 3.69 5.44
CA GLN A 286 -10.29 4.45 4.36
C GLN A 286 -9.30 4.70 3.21
N HIS A 287 -8.06 5.06 3.54
CA HIS A 287 -6.99 5.21 2.56
C HIS A 287 -6.69 3.90 1.82
N PHE A 288 -6.61 2.78 2.54
CA PHE A 288 -6.42 1.46 1.93
C PHE A 288 -7.56 1.08 0.97
N ASN A 289 -8.81 1.36 1.33
CA ASN A 289 -9.94 1.13 0.42
C ASN A 289 -9.85 1.99 -0.85
N HIS A 290 -9.38 3.24 -0.72
CA HIS A 290 -9.14 4.12 -1.86
C HIS A 290 -8.01 3.59 -2.75
N MET A 291 -6.91 3.08 -2.17
CA MET A 291 -5.83 2.43 -2.92
C MET A 291 -6.28 1.15 -3.64
N LEU A 292 -7.08 0.30 -2.99
CA LEU A 292 -7.61 -0.93 -3.61
C LEU A 292 -8.64 -0.65 -4.70
N ALA A 293 -9.36 0.46 -4.59
CA ALA A 293 -10.31 0.92 -5.59
C ALA A 293 -9.62 1.48 -6.85
N GLN A 294 -8.55 0.84 -7.35
CA GLN A 294 -7.89 1.06 -8.65
C GLN A 294 -8.83 0.95 -9.88
N LYS A 295 -10.12 1.30 -9.76
CA LYS A 295 -10.79 2.01 -10.84
C LYS A 295 -10.22 3.43 -10.85
N PRO A 296 -9.47 3.82 -11.90
CA PRO A 296 -9.21 5.23 -12.07
C PRO A 296 -10.59 5.89 -12.22
N PHE A 297 -10.94 6.78 -11.28
CA PHE A 297 -12.13 7.62 -11.41
C PHE A 297 -11.95 8.71 -12.47
N MET A 298 -10.78 8.72 -13.12
CA MET A 298 -10.71 9.07 -14.51
C MET A 298 -10.81 7.78 -15.29
N GLU A 299 -11.91 7.57 -16.02
CA GLU A 299 -11.81 6.82 -17.27
C GLU A 299 -10.50 7.24 -17.97
N ASN A 300 -9.97 6.39 -18.86
CA ASN A 300 -9.05 6.88 -19.90
C ASN A 300 -9.79 7.88 -20.81
N ASN A 301 -10.32 8.97 -20.25
CA ASN A 301 -10.27 10.27 -20.85
C ASN A 301 -8.79 10.52 -21.09
N LYS A 302 -8.33 10.04 -22.26
CA LYS A 302 -7.52 10.88 -23.13
C LYS A 302 -7.93 12.31 -22.79
N VAL A 303 -7.00 13.10 -22.27
CA VAL A 303 -7.21 14.53 -22.10
C VAL A 303 -7.33 15.08 -23.52
N THR A 304 -8.46 14.84 -24.17
CA THR A 304 -9.02 15.72 -25.16
C THR A 304 -9.37 16.94 -24.36
N THR A 305 -8.57 17.98 -24.48
CA THR A 305 -8.89 19.31 -24.02
C THR A 305 -10.30 19.63 -24.53
N GLN A 306 -11.32 19.43 -23.70
CA GLN A 306 -12.70 19.72 -24.09
C GLN A 306 -12.83 21.23 -24.11
N GLN A 307 -12.81 21.80 -25.29
CA GLN A 307 -12.91 23.24 -25.49
C GLN A 307 -14.41 23.59 -25.57
N PHE A 308 -14.96 24.04 -24.45
CA PHE A 308 -16.34 24.52 -24.41
C PHE A 308 -16.39 25.97 -24.89
N THR A 309 -17.16 26.24 -25.94
CA THR A 309 -17.52 27.62 -26.31
C THR A 309 -18.85 27.94 -25.65
N ILE A 310 -18.85 28.80 -24.65
CA ILE A 310 -20.06 29.25 -23.97
C ILE A 310 -20.64 30.41 -24.77
N LEU A 311 -21.78 30.18 -25.42
CA LEU A 311 -22.56 31.23 -26.10
C LEU A 311 -23.65 31.73 -25.14
N PRO A 312 -23.89 33.05 -25.05
CA PRO A 312 -24.98 33.58 -24.23
C PRO A 312 -26.33 33.03 -24.74
N GLY A 313 -27.02 32.26 -23.91
CA GLY A 313 -28.34 31.73 -24.21
C GLY A 313 -29.43 32.79 -24.08
N LYS A 314 -30.55 32.63 -24.81
CA LYS A 314 -31.73 33.51 -24.71
C LYS A 314 -32.52 33.39 -23.40
N LYS A 315 -32.08 32.54 -22.46
CA LYS A 315 -32.77 32.25 -21.19
C LYS A 315 -31.93 32.79 -20.04
N SER A 316 -32.55 33.55 -19.14
CA SER A 316 -31.95 33.92 -17.87
C SER A 316 -32.07 32.76 -16.87
N PHE A 317 -31.00 32.49 -16.12
CA PHE A 317 -30.99 31.54 -15.02
C PHE A 317 -30.98 32.31 -13.70
N GLN A 318 -31.93 32.01 -12.81
CA GLN A 318 -31.98 32.54 -11.45
C GLN A 318 -31.94 31.37 -10.47
N GLY A 319 -31.08 31.46 -9.48
CA GLY A 319 -30.92 30.45 -8.44
C GLY A 319 -30.02 30.93 -7.32
N LYS A 320 -30.01 30.21 -6.20
CA LYS A 320 -29.02 30.37 -5.13
C LYS A 320 -28.06 29.19 -5.21
N PHE A 321 -26.76 29.48 -5.13
CA PHE A 321 -25.71 28.47 -5.10
C PHE A 321 -24.79 28.80 -3.92
N SER A 322 -24.38 27.76 -3.19
CA SER A 322 -23.36 27.90 -2.15
C SER A 322 -21.99 27.63 -2.79
N VAL A 323 -21.09 28.60 -2.66
CA VAL A 323 -19.71 28.44 -3.11
C VAL A 323 -19.05 27.33 -2.25
N PRO A 324 -18.42 26.31 -2.85
CA PRO A 324 -17.69 25.31 -2.09
C PRO A 324 -16.51 25.94 -1.35
N GLY A 325 -15.99 25.23 -0.35
CA GLY A 325 -14.80 25.65 0.40
C GLY A 325 -13.61 25.99 -0.50
N ASP A 326 -12.83 27.00 -0.12
CA ASP A 326 -11.59 27.30 -0.81
C ASP A 326 -10.50 26.30 -0.41
N LYS A 327 -9.86 25.70 -1.43
CA LYS A 327 -8.79 24.71 -1.24
C LYS A 327 -7.61 25.27 -0.44
N SER A 328 -7.19 26.50 -0.74
CA SER A 328 -6.02 27.15 -0.12
C SER A 328 -6.29 27.52 1.34
N VAL A 329 -7.52 27.96 1.65
CA VAL A 329 -7.99 28.18 3.03
C VAL A 329 -8.06 26.86 3.79
N SER A 330 -8.58 25.79 3.17
CA SER A 330 -8.71 24.48 3.80
C SER A 330 -7.36 23.96 4.29
N HIS A 331 -6.31 23.99 3.45
CA HIS A 331 -4.94 23.63 3.86
C HIS A 331 -4.46 24.41 5.09
N ARG A 332 -4.62 25.73 5.06
CA ARG A 332 -4.12 26.63 6.10
C ARG A 332 -4.92 26.52 7.39
N SER A 333 -6.22 26.24 7.31
CA SER A 333 -7.06 26.01 8.49
C SER A 333 -6.56 24.81 9.30
N ILE A 334 -6.15 23.72 8.63
CA ILE A 334 -5.48 22.60 9.28
C ILE A 334 -4.15 23.04 9.88
N MET A 335 -3.28 23.67 9.06
CA MET A 335 -1.92 24.03 9.49
C MET A 335 -1.91 24.93 10.72
N PHE A 336 -2.70 26.01 10.71
CA PHE A 336 -2.76 26.96 11.82
C PHE A 336 -3.53 26.39 13.01
N GLY A 337 -4.66 25.71 12.77
CA GLY A 337 -5.42 25.07 13.85
C GLY A 337 -4.60 24.01 14.59
N ALA A 338 -3.73 23.29 13.88
CA ALA A 338 -2.86 22.27 14.45
C ALA A 338 -1.80 22.83 15.38
N ILE A 339 -1.21 23.99 15.06
CA ILE A 339 -0.13 24.60 15.86
C ILE A 339 -0.64 25.66 16.85
N ALA A 340 -1.93 25.93 16.86
CA ALA A 340 -2.54 26.84 17.83
C ALA A 340 -2.65 26.17 19.21
N GLU A 341 -2.81 26.99 20.25
CA GLU A 341 -3.26 26.53 21.56
C GLU A 341 -4.79 26.46 21.58
N GLY A 342 -5.36 25.33 21.99
CA GLY A 342 -6.82 25.15 22.11
C GLY A 342 -7.46 24.41 20.94
N THR A 343 -8.77 24.61 20.73
CA THR A 343 -9.55 23.91 19.70
C THR A 343 -9.99 24.87 18.59
N THR A 344 -9.74 24.50 17.34
CA THR A 344 -10.17 25.25 16.15
C THR A 344 -11.34 24.53 15.49
N HIS A 345 -12.46 25.21 15.30
CA HIS A 345 -13.60 24.71 14.54
C HIS A 345 -13.62 25.35 13.15
N VAL A 346 -13.66 24.51 12.11
CA VAL A 346 -13.66 24.93 10.70
C VAL A 346 -14.96 24.48 10.05
N THR A 347 -15.67 25.42 9.42
CA THR A 347 -16.86 25.15 8.60
C THR A 347 -16.58 25.51 7.15
N GLY A 348 -17.15 24.76 6.20
CA GLY A 348 -16.91 24.95 4.78
C GLY A 348 -15.54 24.46 4.32
N PHE A 349 -14.98 23.46 5.01
CA PHE A 349 -13.75 22.78 4.60
C PHE A 349 -13.97 22.04 3.26
N LEU A 350 -13.04 22.21 2.33
CA LEU A 350 -13.09 21.50 1.05
C LEU A 350 -12.53 20.08 1.23
N GLU A 351 -13.39 19.08 1.11
CA GLU A 351 -13.05 17.64 1.17
C GLU A 351 -12.36 17.13 -0.12
N GLY A 352 -11.41 17.90 -0.64
CA GLY A 352 -10.58 17.50 -1.78
C GLY A 352 -9.36 16.70 -1.33
N GLU A 353 -8.90 15.77 -2.17
CA GLU A 353 -7.76 14.88 -1.89
C GLU A 353 -6.52 15.62 -1.36
N ASP A 354 -6.21 16.78 -1.94
CA ASP A 354 -5.12 17.61 -1.49
C ASP A 354 -5.26 18.07 -0.03
N ALA A 355 -6.44 18.57 0.36
CA ALA A 355 -6.68 19.08 1.70
C ALA A 355 -6.74 17.92 2.70
N LEU A 356 -7.28 16.77 2.28
CA LEU A 356 -7.24 15.53 3.05
C LEU A 356 -5.81 15.03 3.28
N ALA A 357 -4.91 15.15 2.30
CA ALA A 357 -3.51 14.80 2.47
C ALA A 357 -2.80 15.70 3.50
N THR A 358 -3.12 17.01 3.53
CA THR A 358 -2.65 17.89 4.61
C THR A 358 -3.18 17.42 5.97
N LEU A 359 -4.48 17.16 6.05
CA LEU A 359 -5.13 16.72 7.29
C LEU A 359 -4.48 15.43 7.82
N GLN A 360 -4.26 14.44 6.96
CA GLN A 360 -3.62 13.19 7.35
C GLN A 360 -2.18 13.41 7.83
N ALA A 361 -1.42 14.29 7.17
CA ALA A 361 -0.06 14.60 7.60
C ALA A 361 -0.01 15.16 9.03
N PHE A 362 -0.96 16.00 9.42
CA PHE A 362 -1.03 16.51 10.79
C PHE A 362 -1.50 15.45 11.80
N ARG A 363 -2.39 14.54 11.42
CA ARG A 363 -2.71 13.35 12.24
C ARG A 363 -1.46 12.50 12.48
N ASP A 364 -0.70 12.22 11.43
CA ASP A 364 0.55 11.44 11.51
C ASP A 364 1.60 12.13 12.40
N MET A 365 1.52 13.46 12.55
CA MET A 365 2.34 14.26 13.47
C MET A 365 1.70 14.47 14.86
N GLY A 366 0.68 13.69 15.21
CA GLY A 366 0.10 13.63 16.55
C GLY A 366 -0.98 14.67 16.85
N VAL A 367 -1.55 15.32 15.83
CA VAL A 367 -2.66 16.26 15.99
C VAL A 367 -3.99 15.52 15.95
N SER A 368 -4.81 15.67 16.99
CA SER A 368 -6.17 15.12 16.99
C SER A 368 -7.08 16.01 16.13
N ILE A 369 -7.60 15.44 15.04
CA ILE A 369 -8.48 16.12 14.10
C ILE A 369 -9.74 15.27 13.88
N GLU A 370 -10.90 15.81 14.22
CA GLU A 370 -12.21 15.22 13.96
C GLU A 370 -12.75 15.66 12.60
N GLY A 371 -13.45 14.76 11.90
CA GLY A 371 -13.94 15.01 10.54
C GLY A 371 -12.88 14.76 9.45
N PRO A 372 -13.03 15.34 8.24
CA PRO A 372 -14.13 16.22 7.84
C PRO A 372 -15.45 15.46 7.70
N LYS A 373 -16.56 16.14 7.96
CA LYS A 373 -17.91 15.66 7.63
C LYS A 373 -18.77 16.84 7.19
N ASN A 374 -19.24 16.82 5.94
CA ASN A 374 -20.03 17.92 5.37
C ASN A 374 -19.33 19.29 5.45
N GLY A 375 -18.00 19.28 5.28
CA GLY A 375 -17.17 20.47 5.40
C GLY A 375 -16.96 20.98 6.84
N GLU A 376 -17.33 20.21 7.86
CA GLU A 376 -17.01 20.51 9.26
C GLU A 376 -15.77 19.74 9.72
N VAL A 377 -14.81 20.44 10.34
CA VAL A 377 -13.58 19.88 10.91
C VAL A 377 -13.34 20.51 12.28
N THR A 378 -13.00 19.69 13.28
CA THR A 378 -12.52 20.15 14.59
C THR A 378 -11.06 19.75 14.75
N ILE A 379 -10.20 20.71 15.06
CA ILE A 379 -8.76 20.50 15.21
C ILE A 379 -8.39 20.83 16.65
N HIS A 380 -7.81 19.87 17.36
CA HIS A 380 -7.25 20.09 18.69
C HIS A 380 -5.77 20.44 18.54
N GLY A 381 -5.48 21.73 18.65
CA GLY A 381 -4.14 22.27 18.47
C GLY A 381 -3.19 21.78 19.55
N VAL A 382 -1.97 21.46 19.11
CA VAL A 382 -0.89 20.95 19.98
C VAL A 382 0.08 22.07 20.41
N GLY A 383 -0.19 23.31 20.03
CA GLY A 383 0.72 24.43 20.21
C GLY A 383 1.90 24.44 19.24
N VAL A 384 2.59 25.57 19.16
CA VAL A 384 3.62 25.85 18.13
C VAL A 384 4.81 24.88 18.16
N ASN A 385 5.05 24.21 19.29
CA ASN A 385 6.12 23.24 19.47
C ASN A 385 5.63 21.81 19.75
N GLY A 386 4.32 21.53 19.57
CA GLY A 386 3.71 20.27 19.98
C GLY A 386 3.62 19.18 18.93
N LEU A 387 4.02 19.45 17.68
CA LEU A 387 4.06 18.42 16.64
C LEU A 387 5.06 17.32 17.00
N LYS A 388 4.72 16.08 16.65
CA LYS A 388 5.53 14.89 16.92
C LYS A 388 6.13 14.33 15.64
N ALA A 389 7.26 13.64 15.78
CA ALA A 389 7.89 12.93 14.68
C ALA A 389 6.94 11.88 14.11
N PRO A 390 6.68 11.88 12.79
CA PRO A 390 5.83 10.86 12.18
C PRO A 390 6.58 9.51 12.12
N ALA A 391 5.84 8.41 12.27
CA ALA A 391 6.42 7.06 12.25
C ALA A 391 6.95 6.64 10.86
N SER A 392 6.50 7.30 9.80
CA SER A 392 6.91 7.04 8.42
C SER A 392 6.86 8.32 7.59
N ALA A 393 7.28 8.24 6.32
CA ALA A 393 7.23 9.38 5.41
C ALA A 393 5.80 9.91 5.23
N LEU A 394 5.63 11.22 5.30
CA LEU A 394 4.35 11.90 5.13
C LEU A 394 3.96 11.88 3.64
N TYR A 395 2.84 11.25 3.31
CA TYR A 395 2.37 11.13 1.93
C TYR A 395 1.44 12.30 1.54
N MET A 396 1.88 13.13 0.59
CA MET A 396 1.16 14.35 0.19
C MET A 396 0.17 14.14 -0.98
N GLY A 397 0.00 12.91 -1.48
CA GLY A 397 -0.76 12.65 -2.70
C GLY A 397 -0.22 13.44 -3.89
N ASN A 398 -1.10 14.15 -4.62
CA ASN A 398 -0.73 15.09 -5.69
C ASN A 398 -0.62 16.56 -5.21
N SER A 399 -0.60 16.77 -3.89
CA SER A 399 -0.69 18.12 -3.32
C SER A 399 0.65 18.85 -3.25
N GLY A 400 0.97 19.54 -4.34
CA GLY A 400 2.10 20.48 -4.36
C GLY A 400 1.93 21.70 -3.44
N THR A 401 0.71 21.99 -2.98
CA THR A 401 0.47 23.02 -1.95
C THR A 401 0.89 22.50 -0.59
N SER A 402 0.41 21.31 -0.19
CA SER A 402 0.74 20.69 1.10
C SER A 402 2.25 20.61 1.26
N MET A 403 2.93 20.00 0.29
CA MET A 403 4.37 19.77 0.36
C MET A 403 5.18 21.07 0.54
N ARG A 404 4.86 22.14 -0.20
CA ARG A 404 5.61 23.41 -0.10
C ARG A 404 5.36 24.17 1.20
N LEU A 405 4.12 24.17 1.69
CA LEU A 405 3.79 24.86 2.94
C LEU A 405 4.35 24.07 4.13
N LEU A 406 4.16 22.75 4.16
CA LEU A 406 4.72 21.89 5.20
C LEU A 406 6.25 21.91 5.20
N SER A 407 6.93 22.07 4.06
CA SER A 407 8.40 22.22 4.05
C SER A 407 8.87 23.35 4.98
N GLY A 408 8.15 24.47 5.01
CA GLY A 408 8.44 25.59 5.89
C GLY A 408 8.28 25.24 7.37
N MET A 409 7.13 24.67 7.73
CA MET A 409 6.87 24.26 9.13
C MET A 409 7.81 23.16 9.61
N LEU A 410 8.03 22.14 8.77
CA LEU A 410 8.88 20.98 9.09
C LEU A 410 10.35 21.35 9.24
N SER A 411 10.82 22.36 8.50
CA SER A 411 12.19 22.87 8.62
C SER A 411 12.51 23.46 10.00
N ALA A 412 11.48 23.83 10.77
CA ALA A 412 11.61 24.35 12.11
C ALA A 412 11.43 23.30 13.22
N GLN A 413 11.04 22.07 12.89
CA GLN A 413 10.73 21.05 13.90
C GLN A 413 12.00 20.41 14.47
N LYS A 414 11.88 19.84 15.67
CA LYS A 414 12.99 19.17 16.37
C LYS A 414 13.29 17.75 15.87
N PHE A 415 12.52 17.27 14.88
CA PHE A 415 12.57 15.90 14.39
C PHE A 415 12.79 15.86 12.88
N ASP A 416 13.38 14.75 12.41
CA ASP A 416 13.55 14.48 10.99
C ASP A 416 12.21 14.14 10.34
N SER A 417 12.04 14.55 9.09
CA SER A 417 10.84 14.23 8.32
C SER A 417 11.15 14.00 6.86
N VAL A 418 10.36 13.14 6.23
CA VAL A 418 10.42 12.88 4.79
C VAL A 418 9.02 13.05 4.23
N MET A 419 8.88 13.84 3.16
CA MET A 419 7.64 13.97 2.41
C MET A 419 7.73 13.29 1.04
N THR A 420 6.71 12.51 0.70
CA THR A 420 6.57 11.84 -0.60
C THR A 420 5.25 12.21 -1.28
N GLY A 421 5.07 11.78 -2.53
CA GLY A 421 3.87 12.06 -3.31
C GLY A 421 3.60 10.98 -4.35
N ASP A 422 2.51 11.14 -5.10
CA ASP A 422 2.21 10.27 -6.24
C ASP A 422 3.26 10.42 -7.36
N ALA A 423 3.11 9.63 -8.43
CA ALA A 423 4.02 9.67 -9.58
C ALA A 423 4.02 11.03 -10.32
N SER A 424 2.99 11.86 -10.15
CA SER A 424 2.89 13.20 -10.74
C SER A 424 3.65 14.22 -9.89
N LEU A 425 3.39 14.27 -8.58
CA LEU A 425 4.04 15.15 -7.62
C LEU A 425 5.52 14.86 -7.49
N SER A 426 5.92 13.58 -7.55
CA SER A 426 7.32 13.15 -7.50
C SER A 426 8.18 13.65 -8.67
N LYS A 427 7.56 14.23 -9.72
CA LYS A 427 8.28 14.87 -10.83
C LYS A 427 8.30 16.40 -10.73
N ARG A 428 7.63 16.99 -9.74
CA ARG A 428 7.50 18.45 -9.60
C ARG A 428 8.73 19.03 -8.91
N PRO A 429 9.27 20.17 -9.38
CA PRO A 429 10.40 20.81 -8.75
C PRO A 429 10.02 21.40 -7.38
N MET A 430 10.83 21.06 -6.38
CA MET A 430 10.77 21.52 -4.99
C MET A 430 11.91 22.48 -4.63
N GLU A 431 12.88 22.67 -5.52
CA GLU A 431 14.01 23.58 -5.27
C GLU A 431 13.56 25.02 -5.00
N ARG A 432 12.41 25.45 -5.56
CA ARG A 432 11.84 26.78 -5.33
C ARG A 432 11.47 27.06 -3.87
N ILE A 433 11.15 26.03 -3.09
CA ILE A 433 10.92 26.17 -1.65
C ILE A 433 12.16 25.74 -0.85
N ALA A 434 12.91 24.73 -1.33
CA ALA A 434 14.08 24.26 -0.62
C ALA A 434 15.19 25.32 -0.54
N LYS A 435 15.46 26.06 -1.63
CA LYS A 435 16.48 27.10 -1.67
C LYS A 435 16.29 28.18 -0.58
N PRO A 436 15.15 28.90 -0.49
CA PRO A 436 14.97 29.91 0.55
C PRO A 436 15.02 29.32 1.96
N LEU A 437 14.51 28.10 2.17
CA LEU A 437 14.60 27.46 3.49
C LEU A 437 16.05 27.14 3.88
N ARG A 438 16.91 26.73 2.92
CA ARG A 438 18.35 26.58 3.19
C ARG A 438 19.01 27.92 3.51
N GLU A 439 18.60 29.01 2.87
CA GLU A 439 19.06 30.36 3.20
C GLU A 439 18.65 30.80 4.62
N MET A 440 17.49 30.32 5.10
CA MET A 440 17.08 30.46 6.51
C MET A 440 17.84 29.55 7.48
N GLY A 441 18.70 28.65 7.01
CA GLY A 441 19.47 27.72 7.84
C GLY A 441 18.87 26.30 7.95
N ALA A 442 17.81 25.99 7.21
CA ALA A 442 17.23 24.64 7.20
C ALA A 442 18.13 23.63 6.47
N GLN A 443 18.13 22.38 6.95
CA GLN A 443 18.75 21.26 6.26
C GLN A 443 17.67 20.49 5.48
N ILE A 444 17.47 20.88 4.23
CA ILE A 444 16.47 20.29 3.33
C ILE A 444 17.12 19.73 2.07
N GLN A 445 16.86 18.45 1.79
CA GLN A 445 17.37 17.70 0.65
C GLN A 445 16.23 17.27 -0.28
N THR A 446 16.52 17.30 -1.57
CA THR A 446 15.63 16.89 -2.66
C THR A 446 16.41 16.06 -3.66
N THR A 447 15.74 15.26 -4.49
CA THR A 447 16.40 14.32 -5.40
C THR A 447 16.55 14.85 -6.83
N GLY A 448 17.61 14.43 -7.52
CA GLY A 448 17.86 14.76 -8.94
C GLY A 448 18.20 16.23 -9.21
N GLU A 449 18.59 16.53 -10.46
CA GLU A 449 19.06 17.86 -10.88
C GLU A 449 17.99 18.97 -10.76
N ARG A 450 16.70 18.59 -10.78
CA ARG A 450 15.57 19.52 -10.66
C ARG A 450 15.05 19.69 -9.22
N GLY A 451 15.67 18.99 -8.26
CA GLY A 451 15.27 18.96 -6.86
C GLY A 451 13.81 18.53 -6.68
N THR A 452 13.50 17.26 -6.90
CA THR A 452 12.16 16.66 -6.82
C THR A 452 11.96 15.84 -5.54
N PRO A 453 10.71 15.50 -5.17
CA PRO A 453 10.45 14.59 -4.07
C PRO A 453 11.11 13.20 -4.30
N PRO A 454 11.46 12.44 -3.25
CA PRO A 454 11.23 12.73 -1.83
C PRO A 454 11.95 13.99 -1.32
N VAL A 455 11.29 14.71 -0.40
CA VAL A 455 11.85 15.89 0.28
C VAL A 455 12.21 15.48 1.71
N SER A 456 13.50 15.42 2.02
CA SER A 456 14.00 15.05 3.34
C SER A 456 14.43 16.30 4.09
N ILE A 457 13.97 16.45 5.33
CA ILE A 457 14.29 17.59 6.19
C ILE A 457 14.88 17.06 7.48
N THR A 458 16.11 17.47 7.79
CA THR A 458 16.75 17.17 9.07
C THR A 458 16.24 18.15 10.12
N GLY A 459 15.78 17.63 11.25
CA GLY A 459 15.23 18.43 12.34
C GLY A 459 16.30 19.18 13.14
N ASN A 460 15.82 19.90 14.15
CA ASN A 460 16.65 20.56 15.17
C ASN A 460 17.64 21.58 14.61
N GLN A 461 17.26 22.26 13.51
CA GLN A 461 18.02 23.37 12.95
C GLN A 461 17.54 24.70 13.52
N ALA A 462 18.46 25.61 13.79
CA ALA A 462 18.12 26.97 14.20
C ALA A 462 17.87 27.82 12.95
N LEU A 463 16.62 28.24 12.74
CA LEU A 463 16.28 29.09 11.60
C LEU A 463 16.56 30.57 11.91
N GLN A 464 17.05 31.29 10.91
CA GLN A 464 17.21 32.74 10.92
C GLN A 464 16.24 33.38 9.93
N GLY A 465 15.63 34.49 10.35
CA GLY A 465 14.79 35.30 9.49
C GLY A 465 15.63 35.88 8.35
N ILE A 466 15.06 35.87 7.16
CA ILE A 466 15.69 36.43 5.96
C ILE A 466 14.75 37.41 5.28
N HIS A 467 15.34 38.28 4.46
CA HIS A 467 14.61 38.95 3.39
C HIS A 467 14.74 38.11 2.12
N TYR A 468 13.62 37.75 1.50
CA TYR A 468 13.64 36.95 0.27
C TYR A 468 12.83 37.59 -0.86
N ASP A 469 13.52 37.95 -1.95
CA ASP A 469 12.90 38.39 -3.19
C ASP A 469 12.45 37.17 -4.01
N LEU A 470 11.14 37.03 -4.22
CA LEU A 470 10.62 35.93 -5.03
C LEU A 470 11.02 36.11 -6.50
N PRO A 471 11.65 35.10 -7.14
CA PRO A 471 12.03 35.20 -8.55
C PRO A 471 10.82 35.18 -9.49
N MET A 472 9.65 34.74 -9.01
CA MET A 472 8.37 34.75 -9.71
C MET A 472 7.23 34.72 -8.70
N ALA A 473 6.05 35.23 -9.08
CA ALA A 473 4.87 35.18 -8.24
C ALA A 473 4.54 33.74 -7.80
N SER A 474 4.59 33.49 -6.49
CA SER A 474 4.21 32.20 -5.93
C SER A 474 3.71 32.32 -4.50
N ALA A 475 2.38 32.33 -4.35
CA ALA A 475 1.74 32.29 -3.03
C ALA A 475 2.20 31.08 -2.20
N GLN A 476 2.51 29.95 -2.82
CA GLN A 476 2.97 28.74 -2.11
C GLN A 476 4.36 28.92 -1.50
N VAL A 477 5.32 29.47 -2.26
CA VAL A 477 6.68 29.70 -1.76
C VAL A 477 6.69 30.79 -0.70
N LYS A 478 6.00 31.92 -0.94
CA LYS A 478 5.76 32.96 0.08
C LYS A 478 5.25 32.34 1.38
N SER A 479 4.20 31.54 1.27
CA SER A 479 3.57 30.92 2.45
C SER A 479 4.52 29.99 3.19
N GLY A 480 5.30 29.18 2.48
CA GLY A 480 6.29 28.30 3.12
C GLY A 480 7.36 29.08 3.88
N ILE A 481 7.85 30.18 3.33
CA ILE A 481 8.84 31.05 4.00
C ILE A 481 8.23 31.72 5.24
N LEU A 482 7.04 32.30 5.11
CA LEU A 482 6.34 32.94 6.24
C LEU A 482 6.03 31.93 7.37
N LEU A 483 5.65 30.70 7.01
CA LEU A 483 5.43 29.63 7.98
C LEU A 483 6.72 29.22 8.70
N ALA A 484 7.85 29.12 8.00
CA ALA A 484 9.15 28.88 8.63
C ALA A 484 9.54 30.04 9.56
N GLY A 485 9.18 31.27 9.19
CA GLY A 485 9.40 32.50 9.97
C GLY A 485 8.78 32.47 11.37
N LEU A 486 7.76 31.64 11.61
CA LEU A 486 7.13 31.48 12.93
C LEU A 486 8.10 30.98 14.01
N TRP A 487 9.16 30.26 13.61
CA TRP A 487 10.19 29.73 14.50
C TRP A 487 11.56 30.39 14.30
N ALA A 488 11.70 31.25 13.30
CA ALA A 488 12.99 31.84 12.94
C ALA A 488 13.37 32.99 13.88
N ALA A 489 14.65 33.14 14.17
CA ALA A 489 15.16 34.28 14.92
C ALA A 489 15.28 35.51 14.01
N GLY A 490 14.78 36.67 14.46
CA GLY A 490 14.82 37.92 13.70
C GLY A 490 13.60 38.12 12.78
N GLU A 491 13.69 39.12 11.90
CA GLU A 491 12.61 39.46 10.97
C GLU A 491 12.68 38.57 9.72
N THR A 492 11.55 37.92 9.38
CA THR A 492 11.37 37.26 8.08
C THR A 492 10.49 38.14 7.21
N SER A 493 10.93 38.46 6.00
CA SER A 493 10.14 39.22 5.04
C SER A 493 10.26 38.66 3.63
N VAL A 494 9.19 38.81 2.83
CA VAL A 494 9.14 38.31 1.45
C VAL A 494 8.67 39.44 0.54
N THR A 495 9.43 39.71 -0.51
CA THR A 495 9.02 40.65 -1.58
C THR A 495 8.54 39.87 -2.79
N GLU A 496 7.31 40.10 -3.22
CA GLU A 496 6.76 39.48 -4.43
C GLU A 496 6.97 40.37 -5.67
N PRO A 497 7.20 39.80 -6.88
CA PRO A 497 7.28 40.60 -8.10
C PRO A 497 5.92 41.20 -8.49
N GLU A 498 4.84 40.49 -8.17
CA GLU A 498 3.45 40.93 -8.30
C GLU A 498 2.63 40.35 -7.14
N PRO A 499 1.56 41.04 -6.69
CA PRO A 499 0.75 40.56 -5.58
C PRO A 499 0.17 39.17 -5.85
N THR A 500 0.44 38.22 -4.95
CA THR A 500 -0.22 36.91 -4.98
C THR A 500 -1.29 36.79 -3.91
N ARG A 501 -2.02 35.66 -3.91
CA ARG A 501 -3.07 35.40 -2.92
C ARG A 501 -2.50 35.52 -1.49
N ASP A 502 -3.25 36.18 -0.61
CA ASP A 502 -2.83 36.61 0.72
C ASP A 502 -3.44 35.78 1.87
N HIS A 503 -3.83 34.54 1.58
CA HIS A 503 -4.51 33.66 2.54
C HIS A 503 -3.67 33.38 3.80
N THR A 504 -2.33 33.28 3.66
CA THR A 504 -1.46 33.00 4.81
C THR A 504 -1.40 34.21 5.73
N GLU A 505 -1.26 35.39 5.16
CA GLU A 505 -1.15 36.66 5.86
C GLU A 505 -2.44 36.99 6.61
N ARG A 506 -3.60 36.80 5.96
CA ARG A 506 -4.90 36.96 6.61
C ARG A 506 -5.08 36.00 7.77
N MET A 507 -4.73 34.73 7.59
CA MET A 507 -4.89 33.73 8.64
C MET A 507 -3.89 33.92 9.79
N LEU A 508 -2.63 34.27 9.51
CA LEU A 508 -1.67 34.62 10.55
C LEU A 508 -2.18 35.76 11.43
N ARG A 509 -2.69 36.84 10.83
CA ARG A 509 -3.33 37.94 11.56
C ARG A 509 -4.52 37.48 12.38
N ALA A 510 -5.38 36.63 11.81
CA ALA A 510 -6.54 36.08 12.52
C ALA A 510 -6.16 35.18 13.71
N PHE A 511 -5.02 34.49 13.62
CA PHE A 511 -4.44 33.68 14.69
C PHE A 511 -3.52 34.48 15.64
N GLY A 512 -3.51 35.82 15.53
CA GLY A 512 -2.86 36.71 16.50
C GLY A 512 -1.43 37.13 16.19
N TYR A 513 -0.89 36.83 15.00
CA TYR A 513 0.45 37.27 14.59
C TYR A 513 0.45 38.68 13.98
N ASP A 514 1.46 39.49 14.31
CA ASP A 514 1.70 40.79 13.66
C ASP A 514 2.34 40.57 12.29
N VAL A 515 1.55 40.73 11.23
CA VAL A 515 2.01 40.63 9.83
C VAL A 515 1.77 41.97 9.14
N LYS A 516 2.84 42.62 8.70
CA LYS A 516 2.79 43.88 7.97
C LYS A 516 2.75 43.62 6.46
N THR A 517 2.26 44.58 5.69
CA THR A 517 2.30 44.49 4.23
C THR A 517 2.44 45.90 3.67
N GLU A 518 3.55 46.15 2.98
CA GLU A 518 3.90 47.44 2.39
C GLU A 518 4.20 47.26 0.90
N GLY A 519 3.22 47.58 0.05
CA GLY A 519 3.30 47.28 -1.37
C GLY A 519 3.38 45.77 -1.61
N ASN A 520 4.47 45.30 -2.22
CA ASN A 520 4.71 43.88 -2.47
C ASN A 520 5.56 43.19 -1.38
N ARG A 521 5.98 43.91 -0.33
CA ARG A 521 6.71 43.33 0.79
C ARG A 521 5.73 42.92 1.88
N ILE A 522 5.83 41.66 2.31
CA ILE A 522 5.13 41.09 3.46
C ILE A 522 6.12 40.93 4.60
#